data_AF-A0A5S9M8Q7-F1
#
_entry.id   AF-A0A5S9M8Q7-F1
#
_cell.length_a   1.000
_cell.length_b   1.000
_cell.length_c   1.000
_cell.angle_alpha   90.00
_cell.angle_beta   90.00
_cell.angle_gamma   90.00
#
_symmetry.space_group_name_H-M   'P 1'
#
loop_
_entity.id
_entity.type
_entity.pdbx_description
1 polymer ?
#
loop_
_entity_poly.entity_id
_entity_poly.type
_entity_poly.pdbx_seq_one_letter_code
_entity_poly.pdbx_strand_id
1 'polypeptide(L)'
;MREEGLRLRDISIVARHVDDYKDTLKEVFRDYDIPFFIDGNESMQYHPLIELIRSSLDVIKGNWRYEAVFRCVKTEFLFPLELAKKNKAREQADQLENYCIAGGVKGERWTNGSRFHYRRFQSLDEDFGQTDQEIEMEQMLNDVKEWIAPPLFQLQKRLKKKKRKR
;
A
#
# COMPACT_ATOMS: atom_id res chain seq x y z
N MET A 1 25.11 -29.05 24.19
CA MET A 1 24.55 -30.35 24.59
C MET A 1 23.19 -30.09 25.23
N ARG A 2 22.13 -30.84 24.93
CA ARG A 2 20.89 -30.76 25.72
C ARG A 2 21.16 -31.46 27.04
N GLU A 3 21.21 -30.71 28.12
CA GLU A 3 21.67 -31.20 29.43
C GLU A 3 20.76 -32.30 30.03
N GLU A 4 19.54 -32.51 29.51
CA GLU A 4 18.58 -33.50 30.04
C GLU A 4 17.93 -34.41 28.99
N GLY A 5 18.40 -34.46 27.73
CA GLY A 5 17.87 -35.40 26.72
C GLY A 5 16.43 -35.14 26.22
N LEU A 6 15.74 -34.10 26.72
CA LEU A 6 14.38 -33.72 26.35
C LEU A 6 14.26 -33.31 24.87
N ARG A 7 13.13 -33.65 24.23
CA ARG A 7 12.79 -33.20 22.88
C ARG A 7 11.81 -32.03 22.96
N LEU A 8 11.86 -31.09 22.01
CA LEU A 8 10.96 -29.93 22.00
C LEU A 8 9.47 -30.32 21.91
N ARG A 9 9.18 -31.44 21.24
CA ARG A 9 7.84 -32.04 21.20
C ARG A 9 7.33 -32.54 22.56
N ASP A 10 8.21 -32.65 23.56
CA ASP A 10 7.86 -33.09 24.91
C ASP A 10 7.52 -31.89 25.82
N ILE A 11 7.64 -30.65 25.32
CA ILE A 11 7.42 -29.42 26.07
C ILE A 11 6.13 -28.76 25.57
N SER A 12 5.25 -28.38 26.49
CA SER A 12 4.03 -27.62 26.20
C SER A 12 3.94 -26.42 27.13
N ILE A 13 3.63 -25.26 26.56
CA ILE A 13 3.42 -24.01 27.30
C ILE A 13 1.94 -23.69 27.25
N VAL A 14 1.32 -23.51 28.42
CA VAL A 14 -0.10 -23.20 28.55
C VAL A 14 -0.24 -21.86 29.25
N ALA A 15 -0.95 -20.93 28.60
CA ALA A 15 -1.26 -19.61 29.16
C ALA A 15 -2.79 -19.41 29.16
N ARG A 16 -3.30 -18.70 30.17
CA ARG A 16 -4.74 -18.37 30.28
C ARG A 16 -5.19 -17.44 29.14
N HIS A 17 -4.32 -16.51 28.74
CA HIS A 17 -4.54 -15.58 27.65
C HIS A 17 -3.34 -15.66 26.70
N VAL A 18 -3.39 -16.58 25.73
CA VAL A 18 -2.27 -16.81 24.79
C VAL A 18 -1.97 -15.57 23.96
N ASP A 19 -2.99 -14.76 23.63
CA ASP A 19 -2.85 -13.53 22.83
C ASP A 19 -1.91 -12.50 23.48
N ASP A 20 -1.85 -12.43 24.82
CA ASP A 20 -0.98 -11.49 25.55
C ASP A 20 0.51 -11.80 25.37
N TYR A 21 0.86 -13.04 25.03
CA TYR A 21 2.24 -13.52 24.93
C TYR A 21 2.61 -13.93 23.50
N LYS A 22 1.63 -14.04 22.59
CA LYS A 22 1.81 -14.63 21.26
C LYS A 22 2.93 -13.96 20.46
N ASP A 23 2.91 -12.63 20.37
CA ASP A 23 3.89 -11.89 19.57
C ASP A 23 5.29 -11.92 20.20
N THR A 24 5.39 -11.78 21.52
CA THR A 24 6.66 -11.90 22.25
C THR A 24 7.25 -13.31 22.13
N LEU A 25 6.43 -14.35 22.26
CA LEU A 25 6.87 -15.74 22.11
C LEU A 25 7.37 -16.02 20.69
N LYS A 26 6.70 -15.48 19.66
CA LYS A 26 7.16 -15.61 18.27
C LYS A 26 8.53 -15.01 18.03
N GLU A 27 8.78 -13.80 18.54
CA GLU A 27 10.07 -13.13 18.40
C GLU A 27 11.17 -13.86 19.19
N VAL A 28 10.93 -14.15 20.47
CA VAL A 28 11.92 -14.84 21.32
C VAL A 28 12.23 -16.24 20.78
N PHE A 29 11.23 -17.03 20.39
CA PHE A 29 11.51 -18.38 19.88
C PHE A 29 12.20 -18.34 18.52
N ARG A 30 11.97 -17.31 17.70
CA ARG A 30 12.74 -17.10 16.47
C ARG A 30 14.20 -16.74 16.78
N ASP A 31 14.45 -15.84 17.73
CA ASP A 31 15.81 -15.42 18.10
C ASP A 31 16.67 -16.57 18.67
N TYR A 32 16.01 -17.55 19.32
CA TYR A 32 16.67 -18.72 19.90
C TYR A 32 16.59 -19.97 19.00
N ASP A 33 16.12 -19.84 17.75
CA ASP A 33 15.94 -20.96 16.81
C ASP A 33 15.14 -22.15 17.38
N ILE A 34 14.13 -21.85 18.20
CA ILE A 34 13.25 -22.84 18.81
C ILE A 34 12.03 -23.04 17.89
N PRO A 35 11.86 -24.20 17.22
CA PRO A 35 10.64 -24.48 16.47
C PRO A 35 9.44 -24.65 17.41
N PHE A 36 8.31 -24.02 17.08
CA PHE A 36 7.11 -24.01 17.89
C PHE A 36 5.83 -24.04 17.05
N PHE A 37 4.72 -24.36 17.70
CA PHE A 37 3.36 -24.24 17.16
C PHE A 37 2.50 -23.51 18.20
N ILE A 38 1.74 -22.51 17.75
CA ILE A 38 0.75 -21.83 18.58
C ILE A 38 -0.62 -22.27 18.11
N ASP A 39 -1.39 -22.89 18.99
CA ASP A 39 -2.79 -23.21 18.71
C ASP A 39 -3.62 -21.92 18.75
N GLY A 40 -4.03 -21.45 17.58
CA GLY A 40 -4.79 -20.22 17.45
C GLY A 40 -4.79 -19.66 16.02
N ASN A 41 -5.83 -18.92 15.68
CA ASN A 41 -5.92 -18.27 14.38
C ASN A 41 -4.93 -17.11 14.28
N GLU A 42 -4.30 -16.94 13.12
CA GLU A 42 -3.57 -15.72 12.79
C GLU A 42 -4.56 -14.62 12.38
N SER A 43 -4.33 -13.41 12.88
CA SER A 43 -5.16 -12.26 12.52
C SER A 43 -4.90 -11.87 11.08
N MET A 44 -5.95 -11.85 10.25
CA MET A 44 -5.86 -11.30 8.89
C MET A 44 -5.84 -9.76 8.87
N GLN A 45 -5.93 -9.09 10.02
CA GLN A 45 -6.04 -7.63 10.10
C GLN A 45 -4.87 -6.91 9.42
N TYR A 46 -3.67 -7.50 9.45
CA TYR A 46 -2.47 -6.96 8.81
C TYR A 46 -2.18 -7.54 7.43
N HIS A 47 -3.06 -8.40 6.91
CA HIS A 47 -2.85 -8.99 5.59
C HIS A 47 -3.03 -7.91 4.51
N PRO A 48 -2.09 -7.76 3.55
CA PRO A 48 -2.14 -6.70 2.53
C PRO A 48 -3.47 -6.62 1.76
N LEU A 49 -4.12 -7.77 1.50
CA LEU A 49 -5.44 -7.81 0.84
C LEU A 49 -6.54 -7.14 1.68
N ILE A 50 -6.54 -7.33 3.00
CA ILE A 50 -7.53 -6.73 3.90
C ILE A 50 -7.31 -5.21 3.95
N GLU A 51 -6.05 -4.76 4.00
CA GLU A 51 -5.75 -3.33 3.93
C GLU A 51 -6.16 -2.72 2.59
N LEU A 52 -5.98 -3.42 1.46
CA LEU A 52 -6.44 -2.94 0.14
C LEU A 52 -7.95 -2.73 0.13
N ILE A 53 -8.73 -3.67 0.66
CA ILE A 53 -10.19 -3.56 0.73
C ILE A 53 -10.59 -2.37 1.61
N ARG A 54 -10.00 -2.24 2.80
CA ARG A 54 -10.32 -1.14 3.73
C ARG A 54 -9.94 0.22 3.14
N SER A 55 -8.70 0.37 2.70
CA SER A 55 -8.18 1.60 2.12
C SER A 55 -8.92 2.01 0.85
N SER A 56 -9.30 1.06 -0.02
CA SER A 56 -10.06 1.38 -1.24
C SER A 56 -11.45 1.94 -0.94
N LEU A 57 -12.12 1.44 0.12
CA LEU A 57 -13.37 2.03 0.60
C LEU A 57 -13.16 3.42 1.20
N ASP A 58 -12.06 3.64 1.91
CA ASP A 58 -11.68 4.95 2.46
C ASP A 58 -11.36 5.96 1.36
N VAL A 59 -10.73 5.55 0.25
CA VAL A 59 -10.53 6.40 -0.94
C VAL A 59 -11.87 6.94 -1.43
N ILE A 60 -12.87 6.08 -1.54
CA ILE A 60 -14.18 6.45 -2.08
C ILE A 60 -14.95 7.31 -1.07
N LYS A 61 -14.95 6.94 0.21
CA LYS A 61 -15.63 7.66 1.29
C LYS A 61 -15.00 9.04 1.52
N GLY A 62 -13.67 9.12 1.47
CA GLY A 62 -12.89 10.32 1.70
C GLY A 62 -12.71 11.21 0.46
N ASN A 63 -13.33 10.87 -0.68
CA ASN A 63 -13.15 11.59 -1.94
C ASN A 63 -11.67 11.73 -2.35
N TRP A 64 -10.98 10.60 -2.48
CA TRP A 64 -9.61 10.51 -3.00
C TRP A 64 -8.61 11.33 -2.19
N ARG A 65 -8.68 11.22 -0.86
CA ARG A 65 -7.63 11.70 0.04
C ARG A 65 -6.33 10.97 -0.22
N TYR A 66 -5.23 11.71 -0.22
CA TYR A 66 -3.91 11.15 -0.54
C TYR A 66 -3.56 9.99 0.39
N GLU A 67 -3.81 10.10 1.70
CA GLU A 67 -3.49 9.07 2.69
C GLU A 67 -4.20 7.75 2.38
N ALA A 68 -5.45 7.83 1.94
CA ALA A 68 -6.22 6.64 1.59
C ALA A 68 -5.73 6.02 0.29
N VAL A 69 -5.40 6.84 -0.72
CA VAL A 69 -4.88 6.35 -2.01
C VAL A 69 -3.57 5.63 -1.79
N PHE A 70 -2.61 6.24 -1.10
CA PHE A 70 -1.28 5.64 -0.92
C PHE A 70 -1.27 4.45 0.03
N ARG A 71 -2.24 4.32 0.96
CA ARG A 71 -2.46 3.05 1.66
C ARG A 71 -2.83 1.92 0.71
N CYS A 72 -3.68 2.15 -0.30
CA CYS A 72 -3.95 1.13 -1.32
C CYS A 72 -2.68 0.79 -2.11
N VAL A 73 -1.95 1.81 -2.56
CA VAL A 73 -0.73 1.67 -3.39
C VAL A 73 0.32 0.84 -2.67
N LYS A 74 0.54 1.09 -1.36
CA LYS A 74 1.51 0.39 -0.52
C LYS A 74 1.16 -1.07 -0.22
N THR A 75 -0.03 -1.53 -0.62
CA THR A 75 -0.37 -2.97 -0.62
C THR A 75 0.14 -3.70 -1.86
N GLU A 76 0.64 -2.96 -2.87
CA GLU A 76 1.26 -3.46 -4.11
C GLU A 76 0.32 -4.20 -5.07
N PHE A 77 -0.94 -4.45 -4.69
CA PHE A 77 -1.93 -5.10 -5.54
C PHE A 77 -2.42 -4.27 -6.73
N LEU A 78 -2.16 -2.96 -6.73
CA LEU A 78 -2.50 -2.08 -7.85
C LEU A 78 -1.38 -2.03 -8.90
N PHE A 79 -0.23 -2.65 -8.64
CA PHE A 79 0.86 -2.66 -9.60
C PHE A 79 0.59 -3.63 -10.76
N PRO A 80 1.04 -3.32 -11.98
CA PRO A 80 1.02 -4.27 -13.08
C PRO A 80 1.73 -5.57 -12.69
N LEU A 81 1.17 -6.73 -13.06
CA LEU A 81 1.68 -8.05 -12.67
C LEU A 81 3.16 -8.26 -13.03
N GLU A 82 3.58 -7.75 -14.20
CA GLU A 82 4.96 -7.83 -14.69
C GLU A 82 5.96 -6.98 -13.89
N LEU A 83 5.45 -5.99 -13.15
CA LEU A 83 6.24 -5.05 -12.36
C LEU A 83 6.13 -5.29 -10.85
N ALA A 84 5.10 -5.99 -10.37
CA ALA A 84 4.86 -6.25 -8.95
C ALA A 84 6.02 -6.99 -8.24
N LYS A 85 6.86 -7.72 -8.98
CA LYS A 85 8.06 -8.40 -8.44
C LYS A 85 9.32 -7.54 -8.48
N LYS A 86 9.26 -6.30 -8.98
CA LYS A 86 10.42 -5.44 -9.23
C LYS A 86 10.39 -4.22 -8.32
N ASN A 87 11.54 -3.89 -7.72
CA ASN A 87 11.70 -2.69 -6.90
C ASN A 87 11.37 -1.39 -7.67
N LYS A 88 11.56 -1.38 -9.00
CA LYS A 88 11.25 -0.23 -9.85
C LYS A 88 9.79 0.26 -9.71
N ALA A 89 8.82 -0.64 -9.52
CA ALA A 89 7.42 -0.24 -9.34
C ALA A 89 7.21 0.56 -8.06
N ARG A 90 7.89 0.16 -6.98
CA ARG A 90 7.86 0.84 -5.68
C ARG A 90 8.50 2.22 -5.80
N GLU A 91 9.67 2.31 -6.42
CA GLU A 91 10.36 3.59 -6.65
C GLU A 91 9.49 4.57 -7.45
N GLN A 92 8.83 4.10 -8.51
CA GLN A 92 7.91 4.92 -9.30
C GLN A 92 6.67 5.36 -8.50
N ALA A 93 6.13 4.48 -7.66
CA ALA A 93 5.04 4.82 -6.73
C ALA A 93 5.46 5.84 -5.67
N ASP A 94 6.69 5.75 -5.14
CA ASP A 94 7.26 6.70 -4.18
C ASP A 94 7.44 8.08 -4.82
N GLN A 95 7.90 8.15 -6.07
CA GLN A 95 7.98 9.42 -6.82
C GLN A 95 6.59 10.04 -7.03
N LEU A 96 5.58 9.21 -7.33
CA LEU A 96 4.20 9.69 -7.42
C LEU A 96 3.66 10.18 -6.06
N GLU A 97 4.01 9.52 -4.96
CA GLU A 97 3.66 9.96 -3.59
C GLU A 97 4.23 11.34 -3.31
N ASN A 98 5.52 11.54 -3.57
CA ASN A 98 6.18 12.83 -3.39
C ASN A 98 5.54 13.93 -4.24
N TYR A 99 5.23 13.64 -5.51
CA TYR A 99 4.52 14.58 -6.38
C TYR A 99 3.15 14.96 -5.81
N CYS A 100 2.37 13.96 -5.35
CA CYS A 100 1.03 14.20 -4.82
C CYS A 100 1.05 15.02 -3.52
N ILE A 101 2.04 14.77 -2.65
CA ILE A 101 2.25 15.53 -1.43
C ILE A 101 2.62 16.99 -1.76
N ALA A 102 3.64 17.20 -2.59
CA ALA A 102 4.10 18.53 -2.97
C ALA A 102 3.02 19.34 -3.71
N GLY A 103 2.27 18.68 -4.60
CA GLY A 103 1.22 19.31 -5.42
C GLY A 103 -0.17 19.34 -4.78
N GLY A 104 -0.33 18.82 -3.56
CA GLY A 104 -1.63 18.74 -2.87
C GLY A 104 -2.70 17.98 -3.65
N VAL A 105 -2.32 16.91 -4.36
CA VAL A 105 -3.20 16.17 -5.27
C VAL A 105 -4.23 15.35 -4.48
N LYS A 106 -5.51 15.69 -4.63
CA LYS A 106 -6.64 15.00 -4.00
C LYS A 106 -7.91 15.14 -4.82
N GLY A 107 -8.93 14.35 -4.49
CA GLY A 107 -10.27 14.50 -5.06
C GLY A 107 -10.29 14.31 -6.57
N GLU A 108 -11.01 15.20 -7.25
CA GLU A 108 -11.27 15.10 -8.68
C GLU A 108 -10.01 15.16 -9.54
N ARG A 109 -8.88 15.69 -9.03
CA ARG A 109 -7.61 15.70 -9.76
C ARG A 109 -7.13 14.29 -10.14
N TRP A 110 -7.54 13.28 -9.39
CA TRP A 110 -7.30 11.87 -9.74
C TRP A 110 -8.21 11.36 -10.85
N THR A 111 -9.44 11.88 -10.98
CA THR A 111 -10.53 11.26 -11.75
C THR A 111 -11.09 12.11 -12.89
N ASN A 112 -10.72 13.38 -12.98
CA ASN A 112 -11.19 14.34 -13.98
C ASN A 112 -10.60 14.10 -15.39
N GLY A 113 -9.69 13.12 -15.54
CA GLY A 113 -9.03 12.80 -16.80
C GLY A 113 -7.87 13.74 -17.17
N SER A 114 -7.60 14.79 -16.39
CA SER A 114 -6.44 15.66 -16.65
C SER A 114 -5.15 14.92 -16.34
N ARG A 115 -4.15 15.10 -17.21
CA ARG A 115 -2.78 14.64 -16.93
C ARG A 115 -2.17 15.42 -15.78
N PHE A 116 -1.29 14.76 -15.04
CA PHE A 116 -0.42 15.44 -14.08
C PHE A 116 0.68 16.15 -14.85
N HIS A 117 0.91 17.41 -14.51
CA HIS A 117 2.00 18.21 -15.07
C HIS A 117 3.10 18.38 -14.03
N TYR A 118 4.35 18.26 -14.47
CA TYR A 118 5.52 18.31 -13.61
C TYR A 118 6.49 19.42 -14.04
N ARG A 119 6.78 20.35 -13.12
CA ARG A 119 7.83 21.37 -13.25
C ARG A 119 8.64 21.43 -11.97
N ARG A 120 9.97 21.51 -12.10
CA ARG A 120 10.90 21.54 -10.97
C ARG A 120 11.11 22.95 -10.42
N PHE A 121 11.01 23.97 -11.28
CA PHE A 121 11.16 25.37 -10.91
C PHE A 121 9.97 26.20 -11.38
N GLN A 122 9.33 26.90 -10.45
CA GLN A 122 8.34 27.94 -10.74
C GLN A 122 9.09 29.28 -10.66
N SER A 123 10.03 29.51 -11.59
CA SER A 123 10.64 30.85 -11.70
C SER A 123 9.61 31.82 -12.27
N LEU A 124 9.63 33.07 -11.79
CA LEU A 124 8.74 34.14 -12.24
C LEU A 124 9.03 34.60 -13.69
N ASP A 125 10.16 34.17 -14.26
CA ASP A 125 10.52 34.42 -15.66
C ASP A 125 9.95 33.31 -16.55
N GLU A 126 8.82 33.62 -17.18
CA GLU A 126 8.12 32.81 -18.18
C GLU A 126 8.94 32.74 -19.49
N ASP A 127 9.91 31.85 -19.64
CA ASP A 127 10.31 31.38 -21.00
C ASP A 127 11.22 30.14 -21.11
N PHE A 128 11.51 29.42 -20.03
CA PHE A 128 12.22 28.14 -20.18
C PHE A 128 11.22 27.00 -20.45
N GLY A 129 11.32 26.39 -21.64
CA GLY A 129 10.60 25.17 -21.98
C GLY A 129 10.90 24.03 -21.01
N GLN A 130 9.98 23.06 -20.94
CA GLN A 130 10.15 21.87 -20.08
C GLN A 130 11.39 21.08 -20.52
N THR A 131 12.23 20.70 -19.57
CA THR A 131 13.42 19.89 -19.85
C THR A 131 13.05 18.44 -20.17
N ASP A 132 13.89 17.72 -20.90
CA ASP A 132 13.67 16.29 -21.21
C ASP A 132 13.44 15.45 -19.95
N GLN A 133 14.19 15.74 -18.87
CA GLN A 133 14.03 15.07 -17.57
C GLN A 133 12.66 15.34 -16.93
N GLU A 134 12.12 16.55 -17.07
CA GLU A 134 10.79 16.88 -16.56
C GLU A 134 9.70 16.20 -17.37
N ILE A 135 9.87 16.10 -18.69
CA ILE A 135 8.96 15.37 -19.59
C ILE A 135 8.94 13.87 -19.23
N GLU A 136 10.12 13.27 -19.03
CA GLU A 136 10.24 11.86 -18.61
C GLU A 136 9.58 11.61 -17.25
N MET A 137 9.83 12.48 -16.28
CA MET A 137 9.19 12.41 -14.96
C MET A 137 7.67 12.56 -15.08
N GLU A 138 7.19 13.54 -15.84
CA GLU A 138 5.77 13.74 -16.10
C GLU A 138 5.11 12.50 -16.71
N GLN A 139 5.75 11.91 -17.71
CA GLN A 139 5.26 10.70 -18.35
C GLN A 139 5.18 9.54 -17.34
N MET A 140 6.25 9.31 -16.57
CA MET A 140 6.29 8.28 -15.54
C MET A 140 5.18 8.47 -14.49
N LEU A 141 4.96 9.69 -14.00
CA LEU A 141 3.91 9.99 -13.02
C LEU A 141 2.51 9.64 -13.55
N ASN A 142 2.24 9.95 -14.82
CA ASN A 142 0.97 9.63 -15.46
C ASN A 142 0.83 8.12 -15.71
N ASP A 143 1.91 7.42 -16.08
CA ASP A 143 1.86 5.96 -16.25
C ASP A 143 1.51 5.26 -14.92
N VAL A 144 2.12 5.68 -13.81
CA VAL A 144 1.80 5.14 -12.47
C VAL A 144 0.37 5.48 -12.07
N LYS A 145 -0.11 6.70 -12.38
CA LYS A 145 -1.50 7.10 -12.15
C LYS A 145 -2.49 6.15 -12.83
N GLU A 146 -2.18 5.68 -14.04
CA GLU A 146 -3.02 4.73 -14.80
C GLU A 146 -3.05 3.31 -14.18
N TRP A 147 -2.11 2.95 -13.32
CA TRP A 147 -2.19 1.70 -12.56
C TRP A 147 -3.20 1.82 -11.40
N ILE A 148 -3.26 3.00 -10.80
CA ILE A 148 -3.92 3.23 -9.51
C ILE A 148 -5.36 3.73 -9.69
N ALA A 149 -5.54 4.79 -10.49
CA ALA A 149 -6.81 5.49 -10.57
C ALA A 149 -7.93 4.67 -11.25
N PRO A 150 -7.70 3.98 -12.39
CA PRO A 150 -8.76 3.23 -13.06
C PRO A 150 -9.47 2.16 -12.20
N PRO A 151 -8.78 1.24 -11.50
CA PRO A 151 -9.46 0.21 -10.70
C PRO A 151 -10.27 0.81 -9.54
N LEU A 152 -9.71 1.80 -8.83
CA LEU A 152 -10.40 2.49 -7.73
C LEU A 152 -11.61 3.30 -8.22
N PHE A 153 -11.48 3.95 -9.39
CA PHE A 153 -12.57 4.72 -9.98
C PHE A 153 -13.69 3.82 -10.53
N GLN A 154 -13.35 2.66 -11.08
CA GLN A 154 -14.33 1.66 -11.48
C GLN A 154 -15.12 1.16 -10.28
N LEU A 155 -14.45 0.87 -9.15
CA LEU A 155 -15.09 0.49 -7.90
C LEU A 155 -16.06 1.60 -7.41
N GLN A 156 -15.60 2.87 -7.40
CA GLN A 156 -16.43 4.02 -7.06
C GLN A 156 -17.71 4.09 -7.92
N LYS A 157 -17.57 3.94 -9.24
CA LYS A 157 -18.73 3.97 -10.17
C LYS A 157 -19.72 2.86 -9.85
N ARG A 158 -19.23 1.64 -9.59
CA ARG A 158 -20.08 0.48 -9.25
C ARG A 158 -20.85 0.70 -7.94
N LEU A 159 -20.20 1.25 -6.91
CA LEU A 159 -20.85 1.54 -5.63
C LEU A 159 -21.88 2.67 -5.73
N LYS A 160 -21.61 3.75 -6.48
CA LYS A 160 -22.56 4.85 -6.70
C LYS A 160 -23.82 4.39 -7.46
N LYS A 161 -23.67 3.55 -8.50
CA LYS A 161 -24.81 3.00 -9.26
C LYS A 161 -25.75 2.15 -8.38
N LYS A 162 -25.20 1.37 -7.44
CA LYS A 162 -26.00 0.52 -6.53
C LYS A 162 -26.79 1.35 -5.50
N LYS A 163 -26.24 2.46 -5.02
CA LYS A 163 -26.96 3.38 -4.11
C LYS A 163 -28.18 4.04 -4.74
N ARG A 164 -28.17 4.31 -6.05
CA ARG A 164 -29.28 4.93 -6.80
C ARG A 164 -30.43 3.98 -7.16
N LYS A 165 -30.24 2.66 -7.00
CA LYS A 165 -31.24 1.63 -7.31
C LYS A 165 -32.01 1.13 -6.07
N ARG A 166 -31.87 1.82 -4.93
CA ARG A 166 -32.67 1.63 -3.71
C ARG A 166 -33.47 2.90 -3.48
#